data_AF-A0A165A9S0-F1
#
_entry.id   AF-A0A165A9S0-F1
#
_cell.length_a   1.000
_cell.length_b   1.000
_cell.length_c   1.000
_cell.angle_alpha   90.00
_cell.angle_beta   90.00
_cell.angle_gamma   90.00
#
_symmetry.space_group_name_H-M   'P 1'
#
loop_
_entity.id
_entity.type
_entity.pdbx_description
1 polymer ?
#
loop_
_entity_poly.entity_id
_entity_poly.type
_entity_poly.pdbx_seq_one_letter_code
_entity_poly.pdbx_strand_id
1 'polypeptide(L)'
;MGGSAFSHTGPNGEQPLSTPRIPSSVYALLRDQCLRVLRVFYVRAATPVEHPGKVSYGDVDVLVEQPRRHSSTWDDLAAALNATRYLHTPGSPTISFAIPSAALNNCHFQLDVLYCKPGTFDWQLFTHSYGDLWSIIGATIRPWGLTRNDVGLYVRVKEVEAQNRKASMILLTTDPSRTLSFLGLSKEAFSSGFETLEDMFEFAAGSRFFRPQYFQYASLKANDRQRLAKRPAMQKFWLEWLPQHTADWNKDENVTREIVLDEALTIFDRWAEYELIRGYWTKKNEEETILKELTARVPLQGDKLNLLLRALRRWVVLINDTISFRDEAMLAVDGGGFIFDGPHQITSLQKKRFIQWVEANWQQVTAREQARVKQEKSKRMIASNSTPESLQGNNLLSVNSHDAQ
;
A
#
# COMPACT_ATOMS: atom_id res chain seq x y z
N MET A 1 6.44 -18.87 -10.41
CA MET A 1 7.57 -19.73 -10.01
C MET A 1 8.30 -19.05 -8.87
N GLY A 2 8.04 -19.47 -7.63
CA GLY A 2 8.80 -19.07 -6.43
C GLY A 2 9.97 -20.02 -6.17
N GLY A 3 10.73 -19.81 -5.09
CA GLY A 3 11.86 -20.66 -4.71
C GLY A 3 13.23 -20.30 -5.33
N SER A 4 13.42 -19.07 -5.81
CA SER A 4 14.67 -18.64 -6.47
C SER A 4 15.47 -17.61 -5.67
N ALA A 5 15.17 -17.41 -4.38
CA ALA A 5 15.86 -16.39 -3.59
C ALA A 5 17.37 -16.69 -3.46
N PHE A 6 17.74 -17.97 -3.53
CA PHE A 6 19.11 -18.43 -3.30
C PHE A 6 19.83 -18.96 -4.55
N SER A 7 19.21 -18.84 -5.73
CA SER A 7 19.77 -19.31 -7.01
C SER A 7 20.85 -18.39 -7.60
N HIS A 8 21.09 -17.25 -6.96
CA HIS A 8 22.11 -16.27 -7.36
C HIS A 8 23.10 -16.04 -6.23
N THR A 9 24.25 -15.43 -6.57
CA THR A 9 25.27 -15.05 -5.60
C THR A 9 24.67 -14.13 -4.53
N GLY A 10 25.01 -14.38 -3.28
CA GLY A 10 24.55 -13.61 -2.13
C GLY A 10 25.11 -12.19 -2.11
N PRO A 11 24.54 -11.30 -1.26
CA PRO A 11 24.92 -9.90 -1.19
C PRO A 11 26.37 -9.67 -0.77
N ASN A 12 27.03 -10.64 -0.11
CA ASN A 12 28.43 -10.55 0.31
C ASN A 12 29.32 -11.49 -0.51
N GLY A 13 28.90 -11.89 -1.71
CA GLY A 13 29.66 -12.79 -2.58
C GLY A 13 29.53 -14.27 -2.24
N GLU A 14 28.59 -14.65 -1.37
CA GLU A 14 28.36 -16.05 -1.02
C GLU A 14 27.86 -16.85 -2.23
N GLN A 15 28.34 -18.08 -2.39
CA GLN A 15 27.95 -18.93 -3.51
C GLN A 15 26.42 -19.20 -3.53
N PRO A 16 25.83 -19.41 -4.72
CA PRO A 16 24.45 -19.87 -4.83
C PRO A 16 24.21 -21.17 -4.05
N LEU A 17 23.01 -21.35 -3.51
CA LEU A 17 22.61 -22.59 -2.83
C LEU A 17 21.64 -23.39 -3.70
N SER A 18 21.82 -24.70 -3.75
CA SER A 18 20.93 -25.61 -4.48
C SER A 18 19.60 -25.73 -3.74
N THR A 19 18.55 -25.18 -4.35
CA THR A 19 17.16 -25.19 -3.86
C THR A 19 16.25 -25.87 -4.90
N PRO A 20 16.34 -27.20 -5.07
CA PRO A 20 15.55 -27.91 -6.06
C PRO A 20 14.04 -27.84 -5.76
N ARG A 21 13.22 -28.15 -6.76
CA ARG A 21 11.77 -28.27 -6.58
C ARG A 21 11.46 -29.35 -5.53
N ILE A 22 10.59 -29.02 -4.59
CA ILE A 22 10.13 -29.91 -3.52
C ILE A 22 9.01 -30.81 -4.08
N PRO A 23 9.15 -32.15 -4.06
CA PRO A 23 8.07 -33.05 -4.47
C PRO A 23 6.88 -33.00 -3.50
N SER A 24 5.65 -33.21 -3.99
CA SER A 24 4.45 -33.20 -3.14
C SER A 24 4.49 -34.22 -1.99
N SER A 25 5.15 -35.36 -2.19
CA SER A 25 5.34 -36.39 -1.16
C SER A 25 6.13 -35.93 0.06
N VAL A 26 6.98 -34.90 -0.10
CA VAL A 26 7.86 -34.38 0.96
C VAL A 26 7.42 -33.00 1.44
N TYR A 27 6.68 -32.24 0.62
CA TYR A 27 6.26 -30.88 0.94
C TYR A 27 5.54 -30.75 2.29
N ALA A 28 4.55 -31.62 2.56
CA ALA A 28 3.79 -31.57 3.80
C ALA A 28 4.69 -31.76 5.04
N LEU A 29 5.68 -32.66 4.95
CA LEU A 29 6.65 -32.90 6.02
C LEU A 29 7.47 -31.64 6.32
N LEU A 30 8.03 -30.99 5.29
CA LEU A 30 8.86 -29.80 5.45
C LEU A 30 8.05 -28.60 5.95
N ARG A 31 6.85 -28.42 5.39
CA ARG A 31 5.88 -27.40 5.82
C ARG A 31 5.56 -27.55 7.31
N ASP A 32 5.20 -28.76 7.74
CA ASP A 32 4.78 -29.01 9.12
C ASP A 32 5.96 -28.85 10.10
N GLN A 33 7.17 -29.20 9.67
CA GLN A 33 8.39 -28.92 10.43
C GLN A 33 8.59 -27.41 10.63
N CYS A 34 8.49 -26.62 9.56
CA CYS A 34 8.63 -25.16 9.64
C CYS A 34 7.55 -24.54 10.53
N LEU A 35 6.29 -24.96 10.37
CA LEU A 35 5.17 -24.48 11.19
C LEU A 35 5.37 -24.78 12.68
N ARG A 36 5.89 -25.97 13.03
CA ARG A 36 6.19 -26.31 14.44
C ARG A 36 7.19 -25.33 15.05
N VAL A 37 8.27 -25.03 14.33
CA VAL A 37 9.27 -24.04 14.79
C VAL A 37 8.65 -22.65 14.89
N LEU A 38 7.99 -22.18 13.83
CA LEU A 38 7.43 -20.83 13.78
C LEU A 38 6.36 -20.57 14.84
N ARG A 39 5.57 -21.58 15.25
CA ARG A 39 4.58 -21.44 16.33
C ARG A 39 5.18 -21.24 17.73
N VAL A 40 6.47 -21.53 17.90
CA VAL A 40 7.22 -21.17 19.12
C VAL A 40 7.53 -19.68 19.17
N PHE A 41 7.73 -19.05 18.01
CA PHE A 41 8.10 -17.64 17.87
C PHE A 41 6.89 -16.72 17.70
N TYR A 42 5.80 -17.21 17.09
CA TYR A 42 4.62 -16.41 16.74
C TYR A 42 3.34 -17.01 17.31
N VAL A 43 2.36 -16.16 17.65
CA VAL A 43 1.03 -16.61 18.07
C VAL A 43 0.31 -17.27 16.89
N ARG A 44 0.44 -16.68 15.70
CA ARG A 44 -0.19 -17.18 14.48
C ARG A 44 0.89 -17.56 13.47
N ALA A 45 0.79 -18.76 12.92
CA ALA A 45 1.59 -19.23 11.80
C ALA A 45 0.77 -20.22 10.97
N ALA A 46 0.60 -19.93 9.68
CA ALA A 46 -0.16 -20.76 8.75
C ALA A 46 0.36 -20.61 7.31
N THR A 47 0.11 -21.62 6.49
CA THR A 47 0.43 -21.57 5.06
C THR A 47 -0.83 -21.24 4.28
N PRO A 48 -0.77 -20.39 3.23
CA PRO A 48 -1.89 -20.25 2.30
C PRO A 48 -2.25 -21.60 1.69
N VAL A 49 -3.50 -21.75 1.25
CA VAL A 49 -3.88 -22.95 0.50
C VAL A 49 -3.12 -22.94 -0.82
N GLU A 50 -2.54 -24.07 -1.17
CA GLU A 50 -1.74 -24.20 -2.37
C GLU A 50 -2.58 -24.17 -3.64
N HIS A 51 -1.90 -23.94 -4.75
CA HIS A 51 -2.51 -24.03 -6.06
C HIS A 51 -2.97 -25.46 -6.38
N PRO A 52 -4.17 -25.68 -6.95
CA PRO A 52 -4.69 -27.01 -7.25
C PRO A 52 -3.82 -27.75 -8.28
N GLY A 53 -3.75 -29.08 -8.14
CA GLY A 53 -3.02 -29.95 -9.09
C GLY A 53 -1.48 -29.83 -9.08
N LYS A 54 -0.90 -29.13 -8.10
CA LYS A 54 0.55 -28.89 -8.03
C LYS A 54 1.33 -30.15 -7.64
N VAL A 55 2.19 -30.64 -8.54
CA VAL A 55 3.04 -31.84 -8.34
C VAL A 55 4.42 -31.53 -7.73
N SER A 56 4.81 -30.26 -7.69
CA SER A 56 6.05 -29.81 -7.02
C SER A 56 6.00 -28.34 -6.61
N TYR A 57 6.80 -27.96 -5.61
CA TYR A 57 6.83 -26.64 -4.96
C TYR A 57 8.22 -26.02 -5.08
N GLY A 58 8.33 -24.70 -5.09
CA GLY A 58 9.65 -24.02 -5.14
C GLY A 58 10.14 -23.67 -3.75
N ASP A 59 9.18 -23.38 -2.90
CA ASP A 59 9.29 -22.77 -1.59
C ASP A 59 8.16 -23.31 -0.71
N VAL A 60 8.33 -23.12 0.59
CA VAL A 60 7.27 -23.21 1.59
C VAL A 60 6.91 -21.78 1.98
N ASP A 61 5.68 -21.35 1.74
CA ASP A 61 5.18 -20.03 2.17
C ASP A 61 4.49 -20.13 3.53
N VAL A 62 4.94 -19.33 4.50
CA VAL A 62 4.31 -19.22 5.82
C VAL A 62 4.04 -17.76 6.15
N LEU A 63 2.80 -17.46 6.52
CA LEU A 63 2.43 -16.18 7.09
C LEU A 63 2.52 -16.28 8.61
N VAL A 64 3.01 -15.23 9.26
CA VAL A 64 3.12 -15.13 10.72
C VAL A 64 2.59 -13.79 11.24
N GLU A 65 2.02 -13.77 12.44
CA GLU A 65 1.58 -12.55 13.13
C GLU A 65 1.82 -12.68 14.63
N GLN A 66 2.01 -11.54 15.30
CA GLN A 66 2.16 -11.40 16.76
C GLN A 66 3.34 -12.22 17.30
N PRO A 67 4.56 -11.66 17.30
CA PRO A 67 5.72 -12.29 17.93
C PRO A 67 5.45 -12.56 19.42
N ARG A 68 5.76 -13.76 19.90
CA ARG A 68 5.59 -14.16 21.31
C ARG A 68 6.64 -13.54 22.24
N ARG A 69 7.80 -13.21 21.71
CA ARG A 69 8.88 -12.52 22.41
C ARG A 69 9.25 -11.27 21.63
N HIS A 70 9.38 -10.15 22.32
CA HIS A 70 9.72 -8.88 21.70
C HIS A 70 11.17 -8.81 21.17
N SER A 71 12.04 -9.77 21.51
CA SER A 71 13.48 -9.74 21.24
C SER A 71 14.01 -10.84 20.32
N SER A 72 13.16 -11.65 19.68
CA SER A 72 13.66 -12.66 18.73
C SER A 72 14.18 -11.99 17.47
N THR A 73 15.49 -12.11 17.24
CA THR A 73 16.16 -11.65 16.03
C THR A 73 15.94 -12.63 14.88
N TRP A 74 16.27 -12.20 13.65
CA TRP A 74 16.28 -13.13 12.52
C TRP A 74 17.31 -14.24 12.69
N ASP A 75 18.40 -13.97 13.40
CA ASP A 75 19.43 -14.98 13.72
C ASP A 75 18.89 -16.06 14.67
N ASP A 76 18.10 -15.68 15.68
CA ASP A 76 17.45 -16.65 16.57
C ASP A 76 16.51 -17.58 15.79
N LEU A 77 15.74 -17.01 14.85
CA LEU A 77 14.83 -17.78 14.02
C LEU A 77 15.60 -18.67 13.03
N ALA A 78 16.66 -18.15 12.41
CA ALA A 78 17.53 -18.91 11.51
C ALA A 78 18.15 -20.11 12.23
N ALA A 79 18.67 -19.90 13.45
CA ALA A 79 19.22 -20.96 14.29
C ALA A 79 18.17 -22.02 14.63
N ALA A 80 16.96 -21.62 15.03
CA ALA A 80 15.87 -22.54 15.36
C ALA A 80 15.36 -23.35 14.14
N LEU A 81 15.43 -22.76 12.94
CA LEU A 81 15.11 -23.43 11.69
C LEU A 81 16.25 -24.28 11.14
N ASN A 82 17.43 -24.23 11.75
CA ASN A 82 18.68 -24.78 11.21
C ASN A 82 18.99 -24.24 9.79
N ALA A 83 18.65 -22.97 9.54
CA ALA A 83 18.86 -22.33 8.25
C ALA A 83 20.35 -22.04 8.03
N THR A 84 20.87 -22.40 6.86
CA THR A 84 22.26 -22.12 6.47
C THR A 84 22.46 -20.65 6.09
N ARG A 85 21.41 -20.03 5.54
CA ARG A 85 21.42 -18.63 5.09
C ARG A 85 19.99 -18.08 5.12
N TYR A 86 19.85 -16.78 5.38
CA TYR A 86 18.61 -16.06 5.14
C TYR A 86 18.86 -14.79 4.33
N LEU A 87 17.82 -14.31 3.66
CA LEU A 87 17.83 -13.07 2.87
C LEU A 87 16.62 -12.23 3.25
N HIS A 88 16.86 -10.96 3.58
CA HIS A 88 15.81 -9.98 3.84
C HIS A 88 16.06 -8.74 2.99
N THR A 89 15.13 -8.44 2.08
CA THR A 89 15.18 -7.18 1.33
C THR A 89 14.70 -6.04 2.22
N PRO A 90 15.45 -4.93 2.38
CA PRO A 90 15.01 -3.79 3.18
C PRO A 90 13.61 -3.30 2.77
N GLY A 91 12.71 -3.18 3.75
CA GLY A 91 11.32 -2.78 3.55
C GLY A 91 10.37 -3.90 3.09
N SER A 92 10.86 -5.11 2.81
CA SER A 92 10.02 -6.29 2.56
C SER A 92 9.43 -6.83 3.87
N PRO A 93 8.15 -7.21 3.92
CA PRO A 93 7.59 -7.97 5.04
C PRO A 93 8.02 -9.45 5.02
N THR A 94 8.62 -9.91 3.93
CA THR A 94 9.04 -11.31 3.75
C THR A 94 10.54 -11.47 3.91
N ILE A 95 10.92 -12.48 4.68
CA ILE A 95 12.28 -12.99 4.82
C ILE A 95 12.33 -14.42 4.29
N SER A 96 13.37 -14.75 3.53
CA SER A 96 13.58 -16.07 2.95
C SER A 96 14.69 -16.80 3.68
N PHE A 97 14.51 -18.09 3.97
CA PHE A 97 15.50 -18.97 4.61
C PHE A 97 15.85 -20.15 3.71
N ALA A 98 17.13 -20.51 3.65
CA ALA A 98 17.62 -21.73 3.01
C ALA A 98 17.88 -22.78 4.08
N ILE A 99 17.05 -23.83 4.11
CA ILE A 99 17.07 -24.86 5.15
C ILE A 99 17.52 -26.18 4.53
N PRO A 100 18.60 -26.83 5.01
CA PRO A 100 19.03 -28.13 4.52
C PRO A 100 18.02 -29.22 4.88
N SER A 101 17.80 -30.18 3.98
CA SER A 101 16.89 -31.29 4.22
C SER A 101 17.43 -32.61 3.68
N ALA A 102 17.52 -33.60 4.56
CA ALA A 102 17.87 -34.97 4.19
C ALA A 102 16.87 -35.58 3.20
N ALA A 103 15.60 -35.17 3.27
CA ALA A 103 14.55 -35.62 2.36
C ALA A 103 14.72 -35.09 0.93
N LEU A 104 15.65 -34.14 0.72
CA LEU A 104 16.01 -33.59 -0.58
C LEU A 104 17.48 -33.89 -0.93
N ASN A 105 17.99 -35.07 -0.56
CA ASN A 105 19.39 -35.48 -0.79
C ASN A 105 20.41 -34.49 -0.21
N ASN A 106 20.11 -33.94 0.98
CA ASN A 106 20.90 -32.90 1.66
C ASN A 106 21.04 -31.58 0.87
N CYS A 107 20.20 -31.33 -0.14
CA CYS A 107 20.01 -29.99 -0.69
C CYS A 107 19.19 -29.10 0.28
N HIS A 108 19.11 -27.82 -0.05
CA HIS A 108 18.30 -26.86 0.67
C HIS A 108 16.87 -26.79 0.11
N PHE A 109 15.91 -26.38 0.92
CA PHE A 109 14.65 -25.83 0.44
C PHE A 109 14.50 -24.38 0.91
N GLN A 110 13.72 -23.61 0.16
CA GLN A 110 13.40 -22.24 0.52
C GLN A 110 12.15 -22.21 1.42
N LEU A 111 12.23 -21.51 2.54
CA LEU A 111 11.09 -21.12 3.38
C LEU A 111 10.94 -19.60 3.29
N ASP A 112 9.80 -19.12 2.82
CA ASP A 112 9.45 -17.71 2.81
C ASP A 112 8.50 -17.42 3.97
N VAL A 113 8.95 -16.58 4.91
CA VAL A 113 8.17 -16.16 6.07
C VAL A 113 7.70 -14.72 5.85
N LEU A 114 6.40 -14.54 5.68
CA LEU A 114 5.76 -13.23 5.54
C LEU A 114 5.23 -12.75 6.90
N TYR A 115 5.71 -11.60 7.35
CA TYR A 115 5.22 -10.95 8.56
C TYR A 115 3.97 -10.11 8.28
N CYS A 116 2.84 -10.53 8.86
CA CYS A 116 1.59 -9.81 8.81
C CYS A 116 1.55 -8.71 9.87
N LYS A 117 1.07 -7.52 9.49
CA LYS A 117 0.74 -6.47 10.46
C LYS A 117 -0.44 -6.93 11.32
N PRO A 118 -0.53 -6.48 12.59
CA PRO A 118 -1.65 -6.83 13.45
C PRO A 118 -3.01 -6.57 12.79
N GLY A 119 -3.87 -7.59 12.79
CA GLY A 119 -5.22 -7.52 12.22
C GLY A 119 -5.30 -7.82 10.72
N THR A 120 -4.19 -8.14 10.05
CA THR A 120 -4.18 -8.40 8.59
C THR A 120 -3.97 -9.87 8.24
N PHE A 121 -3.65 -10.74 9.20
CA PHE A 121 -3.27 -12.12 8.91
C PHE A 121 -4.33 -12.93 8.16
N ASP A 122 -5.60 -12.89 8.58
CA ASP A 122 -6.67 -13.64 7.90
C ASP A 122 -6.89 -13.16 6.47
N TRP A 123 -6.84 -11.85 6.28
CA TRP A 123 -6.94 -11.23 4.96
C TRP A 123 -5.77 -11.62 4.05
N GLN A 124 -4.54 -11.59 4.57
CA GLN A 124 -3.36 -11.99 3.81
C GLN A 124 -3.37 -13.49 3.49
N LEU A 125 -3.78 -14.35 4.43
CA LEU A 125 -3.92 -15.78 4.21
C LEU A 125 -4.94 -16.08 3.10
N PHE A 126 -6.09 -15.41 3.15
CA PHE A 126 -7.13 -15.47 2.13
C PHE A 126 -6.64 -15.00 0.76
N THR A 127 -5.91 -13.88 0.71
CA THR A 127 -5.49 -13.24 -0.54
C THR A 127 -4.28 -13.89 -1.21
N HIS A 128 -3.51 -14.69 -0.45
CA HIS A 128 -2.38 -15.49 -0.92
C HIS A 128 -2.77 -16.95 -1.26
N SER A 129 -3.96 -17.40 -0.87
CA SER A 129 -4.43 -18.76 -1.16
C SER A 129 -4.72 -18.98 -2.66
N TYR A 130 -4.54 -20.22 -3.10
CA TYR A 130 -4.74 -20.70 -4.47
C TYR A 130 -3.82 -20.04 -5.52
N GLY A 131 -2.69 -19.49 -5.07
CA GLY A 131 -1.65 -18.93 -5.94
C GLY A 131 -2.13 -17.71 -6.74
N ASP A 132 -2.40 -17.90 -8.04
CA ASP A 132 -2.75 -16.81 -8.95
C ASP A 132 -4.26 -16.50 -9.00
N LEU A 133 -5.12 -17.25 -8.30
CA LEU A 133 -6.57 -17.01 -8.25
C LEU A 133 -6.89 -15.51 -8.07
N TRP A 134 -6.25 -14.93 -7.08
CA TRP A 134 -6.51 -13.56 -6.73
C TRP A 134 -5.84 -12.52 -7.66
N SER A 135 -4.87 -12.93 -8.48
CA SER A 135 -4.41 -12.12 -9.61
C SER A 135 -5.50 -12.00 -10.66
N ILE A 136 -6.24 -13.10 -10.90
CA ILE A 136 -7.38 -13.15 -11.83
C ILE A 136 -8.53 -12.31 -11.27
N ILE A 137 -8.96 -12.56 -10.02
CA ILE A 137 -10.01 -11.75 -9.35
C ILE A 137 -9.62 -10.27 -9.33
N GLY A 138 -8.35 -9.95 -9.05
CA GLY A 138 -7.85 -8.58 -9.06
C GLY A 138 -8.00 -7.89 -10.42
N ALA A 139 -7.79 -8.62 -11.53
CA ALA A 139 -8.04 -8.12 -12.87
C ALA A 139 -9.54 -7.94 -13.14
N THR A 140 -10.36 -8.89 -12.69
CA THR A 140 -11.84 -8.86 -12.79
C THR A 140 -12.44 -7.61 -12.16
N ILE A 141 -12.03 -7.27 -10.93
CA ILE A 141 -12.70 -6.21 -10.16
C ILE A 141 -12.17 -4.81 -10.47
N ARG A 142 -10.98 -4.71 -11.09
CA ARG A 142 -10.28 -3.43 -11.30
C ARG A 142 -11.05 -2.40 -12.12
N PRO A 143 -11.71 -2.74 -13.26
CA PRO A 143 -12.47 -1.79 -14.07
C PRO A 143 -13.56 -1.08 -13.27
N TRP A 144 -14.15 -1.77 -12.29
CA TRP A 144 -15.23 -1.30 -11.44
C TRP A 144 -14.78 -0.41 -10.28
N GLY A 145 -13.52 0.03 -10.27
CA GLY A 145 -12.99 0.88 -9.20
C GLY A 145 -12.60 0.12 -7.94
N LEU A 146 -12.74 -1.20 -7.90
CA LEU A 146 -12.35 -2.01 -6.76
C LEU A 146 -10.85 -2.33 -6.80
N THR A 147 -10.26 -2.52 -5.62
CA THR A 147 -8.87 -2.96 -5.47
C THR A 147 -8.68 -3.65 -4.13
N ARG A 148 -7.68 -4.51 -4.06
CA ARG A 148 -7.18 -5.07 -2.80
C ARG A 148 -5.75 -4.63 -2.54
N ASN A 149 -5.34 -4.64 -1.28
CA ASN A 149 -3.96 -4.58 -0.84
C ASN A 149 -3.73 -5.62 0.27
N ASP A 150 -2.66 -5.48 1.06
CA ASP A 150 -2.29 -6.29 2.22
C ASP A 150 -3.22 -6.12 3.44
N VAL A 151 -4.15 -5.16 3.41
CA VAL A 151 -5.07 -4.83 4.50
C VAL A 151 -6.49 -5.30 4.23
N GLY A 152 -7.03 -5.00 3.03
CA GLY A 152 -8.44 -5.25 2.75
C GLY A 152 -8.87 -5.01 1.30
N LEU A 153 -10.18 -5.05 1.10
CA LEU A 153 -10.87 -4.65 -0.13
C LEU A 153 -11.24 -3.17 -0.05
N TYR A 154 -11.05 -2.44 -1.16
CA TYR A 154 -11.30 -1.02 -1.27
C TYR A 154 -12.11 -0.69 -2.51
N VAL A 155 -12.88 0.40 -2.44
CA VAL A 155 -13.41 1.12 -3.62
C VAL A 155 -12.61 2.40 -3.83
N ARG A 156 -12.43 2.81 -5.09
CA ARG A 156 -11.69 4.01 -5.47
C ARG A 156 -12.62 5.12 -5.95
N VAL A 157 -12.50 6.30 -5.34
CA VAL A 157 -13.11 7.56 -5.80
C VAL A 157 -12.51 7.96 -7.14
N LYS A 158 -13.32 7.93 -8.21
CA LYS A 158 -12.89 8.08 -9.61
C LYS A 158 -12.26 9.46 -9.86
N GLU A 159 -12.82 10.50 -9.24
CA GLU A 159 -12.37 11.89 -9.36
C GLU A 159 -10.99 12.12 -8.75
N VAL A 160 -10.58 11.26 -7.81
CA VAL A 160 -9.31 11.38 -7.07
C VAL A 160 -8.23 10.45 -7.62
N GLU A 161 -8.62 9.28 -8.16
CA GLU A 161 -7.67 8.18 -8.45
C GLU A 161 -6.59 8.55 -9.47
N ALA A 162 -6.89 9.45 -10.42
CA ALA A 162 -5.95 9.88 -11.45
C ALA A 162 -4.81 10.75 -10.88
N GLN A 163 -5.09 11.50 -9.82
CA GLN A 163 -4.12 12.40 -9.20
C GLN A 163 -3.42 11.74 -8.01
N ASN A 164 -4.19 11.04 -7.17
CA ASN A 164 -3.67 10.34 -6.01
C ASN A 164 -4.46 9.06 -5.75
N ARG A 165 -3.96 7.97 -6.33
CA ARG A 165 -4.53 6.63 -6.16
C ARG A 165 -4.65 6.20 -4.69
N LYS A 166 -3.69 6.56 -3.83
CA LYS A 166 -3.73 6.15 -2.43
C LYS A 166 -4.85 6.89 -1.67
N ALA A 167 -4.98 8.19 -1.92
CA ALA A 167 -6.01 9.01 -1.30
C ALA A 167 -7.43 8.74 -1.84
N SER A 168 -7.56 8.08 -3.00
CA SER A 168 -8.86 7.70 -3.53
C SER A 168 -9.44 6.43 -2.93
N MET A 169 -8.66 5.67 -2.15
CA MET A 169 -9.05 4.35 -1.65
C MET A 169 -9.82 4.45 -0.34
N ILE A 170 -11.05 3.93 -0.34
CA ILE A 170 -11.91 3.78 0.84
C ILE A 170 -11.94 2.30 1.23
N LEU A 171 -11.57 1.96 2.47
CA LEU A 171 -11.56 0.58 2.95
C LEU A 171 -12.99 0.10 3.14
N LEU A 172 -13.39 -0.92 2.38
CA LEU A 172 -14.72 -1.54 2.50
C LEU A 172 -14.74 -2.58 3.61
N THR A 173 -13.78 -3.52 3.56
CA THR A 173 -13.73 -4.62 4.52
C THR A 173 -12.36 -5.29 4.54
N THR A 174 -12.00 -5.86 5.70
CA THR A 174 -10.87 -6.78 5.88
C THR A 174 -11.34 -8.24 5.99
N ASP A 175 -12.66 -8.47 5.90
CA ASP A 175 -13.29 -9.78 6.10
C ASP A 175 -13.36 -10.55 4.76
N PRO A 176 -12.75 -11.76 4.68
CA PRO A 176 -12.82 -12.62 3.51
C PRO A 176 -14.25 -12.99 3.07
N SER A 177 -15.13 -13.29 4.02
CA SER A 177 -16.50 -13.71 3.74
C SER A 177 -17.34 -12.57 3.17
N ARG A 178 -17.26 -11.36 3.75
CA ARG A 178 -17.94 -10.17 3.21
C ARG A 178 -17.40 -9.83 1.81
N THR A 179 -16.10 -10.03 1.59
CA THR A 179 -15.49 -9.86 0.27
C THR A 179 -16.08 -10.84 -0.74
N LEU A 180 -16.08 -12.15 -0.47
CA LEU A 180 -16.65 -13.14 -1.39
C LEU A 180 -18.13 -12.85 -1.70
N SER A 181 -18.94 -12.55 -0.68
CA SER A 181 -20.34 -12.16 -0.86
C SER A 181 -20.49 -10.95 -1.78
N PHE A 182 -19.73 -9.89 -1.56
CA PHE A 182 -19.82 -8.68 -2.38
C PHE A 182 -19.37 -8.91 -3.84
N LEU A 183 -18.39 -9.80 -4.04
CA LEU A 183 -17.92 -10.19 -5.38
C LEU A 183 -18.84 -11.19 -6.09
N GLY A 184 -19.88 -11.70 -5.41
CA GLY A 184 -20.77 -12.73 -5.93
C GLY A 184 -20.09 -14.10 -6.07
N LEU A 185 -19.16 -14.42 -5.15
CA LEU A 185 -18.40 -15.66 -5.13
C LEU A 185 -18.86 -16.55 -3.96
N SER A 186 -18.94 -17.87 -4.17
CA SER A 186 -19.33 -18.82 -3.13
C SER A 186 -18.27 -18.93 -2.03
N LYS A 187 -18.69 -18.81 -0.77
CA LYS A 187 -17.81 -19.03 0.39
C LYS A 187 -17.46 -20.50 0.52
N GLU A 188 -18.46 -21.35 0.28
CA GLU A 188 -18.40 -22.80 0.39
C GLU A 188 -17.42 -23.39 -0.62
N ALA A 189 -17.46 -22.91 -1.87
CA ALA A 189 -16.50 -23.31 -2.90
C ALA A 189 -15.07 -22.88 -2.52
N PHE A 190 -14.88 -21.64 -2.07
CA PHE A 190 -13.56 -21.17 -1.64
C PHE A 190 -13.01 -21.96 -0.45
N SER A 191 -13.86 -22.30 0.52
CA SER A 191 -13.47 -23.05 1.72
C SER A 191 -13.22 -24.53 1.46
N SER A 192 -14.01 -25.14 0.58
CA SER A 192 -13.83 -26.56 0.18
C SER A 192 -12.58 -26.75 -0.67
N GLY A 193 -12.15 -25.70 -1.38
CA GLY A 193 -11.03 -25.74 -2.30
C GLY A 193 -11.42 -26.21 -3.70
N PHE A 194 -10.40 -26.34 -4.55
CA PHE A 194 -10.53 -26.66 -5.97
C PHE A 194 -9.76 -27.95 -6.24
N GLU A 195 -10.35 -28.89 -6.97
CA GLU A 195 -9.67 -30.12 -7.36
C GLU A 195 -8.72 -29.85 -8.53
N THR A 196 -9.21 -29.08 -9.49
CA THR A 196 -8.50 -28.76 -10.73
C THR A 196 -8.22 -27.27 -10.87
N LEU A 197 -7.38 -26.95 -11.85
CA LEU A 197 -7.11 -25.58 -12.25
C LEU A 197 -8.34 -24.93 -12.88
N GLU A 198 -9.08 -25.72 -13.61
CA GLU A 198 -10.31 -25.37 -14.31
C GLU A 198 -11.41 -24.98 -13.30
N ASP A 199 -11.59 -25.73 -12.21
CA ASP A 199 -12.55 -25.36 -11.14
C ASP A 199 -12.22 -23.99 -10.52
N MET A 200 -10.93 -23.73 -10.31
CA MET A 200 -10.45 -22.45 -9.78
C MET A 200 -10.71 -21.30 -10.78
N PHE A 201 -10.60 -21.56 -12.08
CA PHE A 201 -10.89 -20.58 -13.14
C PHE A 201 -12.38 -20.29 -13.25
N GLU A 202 -13.23 -21.32 -13.22
CA GLU A 202 -14.68 -21.19 -13.16
C GLU A 202 -15.12 -20.39 -11.94
N PHE A 203 -14.54 -20.68 -10.76
CA PHE A 203 -14.78 -19.90 -9.56
C PHE A 203 -14.43 -18.42 -9.77
N ALA A 204 -13.26 -18.10 -10.34
CA ALA A 204 -12.83 -16.73 -10.57
C ALA A 204 -13.76 -15.99 -11.57
N ALA A 205 -14.15 -16.66 -12.66
CA ALA A 205 -15.11 -16.17 -13.64
C ALA A 205 -16.54 -16.08 -13.08
N GLY A 206 -16.84 -16.84 -12.03
CA GLY A 206 -18.08 -16.84 -11.27
C GLY A 206 -18.46 -15.47 -10.69
N SER A 207 -17.48 -14.59 -10.43
CA SER A 207 -17.75 -13.26 -9.89
C SER A 207 -18.75 -12.47 -10.72
N ARG A 208 -19.68 -11.76 -10.06
CA ARG A 208 -20.68 -10.89 -10.74
C ARG A 208 -20.05 -9.77 -11.58
N PHE A 209 -18.79 -9.45 -11.30
CA PHE A 209 -17.99 -8.44 -11.99
C PHE A 209 -17.21 -8.96 -13.19
N PHE A 210 -17.21 -10.28 -13.43
CA PHE A 210 -16.46 -10.88 -14.52
C PHE A 210 -17.06 -10.50 -15.87
N ARG A 211 -16.19 -10.02 -16.77
CA ARG A 211 -16.53 -9.64 -18.14
C ARG A 211 -15.35 -10.02 -19.06
N PRO A 212 -15.51 -11.01 -19.95
CA PRO A 212 -14.42 -11.48 -20.83
C PRO A 212 -13.76 -10.35 -21.64
N GLN A 213 -14.52 -9.33 -22.06
CA GLN A 213 -14.00 -8.20 -22.84
C GLN A 213 -12.89 -7.41 -22.14
N TYR A 214 -12.85 -7.39 -20.81
CA TYR A 214 -11.76 -6.71 -20.07
C TYR A 214 -10.46 -7.52 -20.02
N PHE A 215 -10.50 -8.76 -20.51
CA PHE A 215 -9.36 -9.66 -20.60
C PHE A 215 -8.79 -9.73 -22.03
N GLN A 216 -9.08 -8.76 -22.89
CA GLN A 216 -8.40 -8.71 -24.20
C GLN A 216 -6.93 -8.33 -24.02
N TYR A 217 -6.00 -9.05 -24.68
CA TYR A 217 -4.56 -8.76 -24.55
C TYR A 217 -4.22 -7.30 -24.90
N ALA A 218 -4.93 -6.71 -25.88
CA ALA A 218 -4.79 -5.32 -26.29
C ALA A 218 -5.12 -4.30 -25.18
N SER A 219 -5.91 -4.67 -24.17
CA SER A 219 -6.29 -3.79 -23.05
C SER A 219 -5.33 -3.89 -21.85
N LEU A 220 -4.33 -4.77 -21.91
CA LEU A 220 -3.39 -4.99 -20.81
C LEU A 220 -2.49 -3.78 -20.58
N LYS A 221 -2.31 -3.41 -19.30
CA LYS A 221 -1.28 -2.44 -18.90
C LYS A 221 0.09 -3.14 -18.84
N ALA A 222 1.18 -2.36 -18.84
CA ALA A 222 2.53 -2.89 -18.75
C ALA A 222 2.73 -3.84 -17.56
N ASN A 223 2.21 -3.48 -16.38
CA ASN A 223 2.27 -4.33 -15.19
C ASN A 223 1.46 -5.64 -15.34
N ASP A 224 0.34 -5.59 -16.06
CA ASP A 224 -0.46 -6.79 -16.31
C ASP A 224 0.29 -7.76 -17.23
N ARG A 225 0.93 -7.24 -18.30
CA ARG A 225 1.79 -8.02 -19.19
C ARG A 225 2.98 -8.65 -18.45
N GLN A 226 3.64 -7.87 -17.58
CA GLN A 226 4.75 -8.37 -16.78
C GLN A 226 4.31 -9.49 -15.81
N ARG A 227 3.12 -9.36 -15.21
CA ARG A 227 2.55 -10.41 -14.35
C ARG A 227 2.21 -11.64 -15.15
N LEU A 228 1.55 -11.49 -16.30
CA LEU A 228 1.18 -12.59 -17.19
C LEU A 228 2.41 -13.42 -17.60
N ALA A 229 3.53 -12.76 -17.92
CA ALA A 229 4.78 -13.43 -18.27
C ALA A 229 5.43 -14.23 -17.12
N LYS A 230 5.11 -13.93 -15.85
CA LYS A 230 5.73 -14.53 -14.66
C LYS A 230 4.82 -15.48 -13.89
N ARG A 231 3.53 -15.54 -14.23
CA ARG A 231 2.47 -16.22 -13.48
C ARG A 231 1.78 -17.27 -14.36
N PRO A 232 2.27 -18.52 -14.35
CA PRO A 232 1.81 -19.56 -15.27
C PRO A 232 0.30 -19.84 -15.20
N ALA A 233 -0.29 -19.84 -14.01
CA ALA A 233 -1.73 -20.08 -13.87
C ALA A 233 -2.55 -18.90 -14.39
N MET A 234 -2.08 -17.66 -14.16
CA MET A 234 -2.68 -16.48 -14.78
C MET A 234 -2.56 -16.52 -16.30
N GLN A 235 -1.43 -17.00 -16.83
CA GLN A 235 -1.21 -17.18 -18.26
C GLN A 235 -2.18 -18.20 -18.85
N LYS A 236 -2.31 -19.39 -18.23
CA LYS A 236 -3.22 -20.45 -18.65
C LYS A 236 -4.68 -19.99 -18.63
N PHE A 237 -5.11 -19.29 -17.57
CA PHE A 237 -6.45 -18.70 -17.50
C PHE A 237 -6.73 -17.80 -18.71
N TRP A 238 -5.79 -16.90 -19.01
CA TRP A 238 -6.03 -15.78 -19.91
C TRP A 238 -5.85 -16.16 -21.38
N LEU A 239 -4.84 -16.97 -21.69
CA LEU A 239 -4.44 -17.30 -23.05
C LEU A 239 -5.01 -18.63 -23.54
N GLU A 240 -5.41 -19.53 -22.65
CA GLU A 240 -5.88 -20.88 -23.02
C GLU A 240 -7.34 -21.09 -22.62
N TRP A 241 -7.67 -20.93 -21.33
CA TRP A 241 -9.01 -21.23 -20.82
C TRP A 241 -10.05 -20.21 -21.27
N LEU A 242 -9.85 -18.91 -21.03
CA LEU A 242 -10.85 -17.88 -21.32
C LEU A 242 -11.28 -17.80 -22.80
N PRO A 243 -10.38 -17.89 -23.79
CA PRO A 243 -10.80 -17.89 -25.20
C PRO A 243 -11.80 -18.99 -25.56
N GLN A 244 -11.73 -20.14 -24.88
CA GLN A 244 -12.62 -21.29 -25.11
C GLN A 244 -13.96 -21.16 -24.39
N HIS A 245 -14.05 -20.34 -23.34
CA HIS A 245 -15.23 -20.22 -22.47
C HIS A 245 -15.90 -18.83 -22.55
N THR A 246 -15.47 -17.97 -23.48
CA THR A 246 -15.96 -16.59 -23.54
C THR A 246 -17.49 -16.49 -23.71
N ALA A 247 -18.09 -17.41 -24.48
CA ALA A 247 -19.54 -17.44 -24.70
C ALA A 247 -20.32 -17.79 -23.42
N ASP A 248 -19.76 -18.67 -22.57
CA ASP A 248 -20.40 -19.14 -21.34
C ASP A 248 -20.45 -18.07 -20.24
N TRP A 249 -19.58 -17.06 -20.35
CA TRP A 249 -19.37 -16.03 -19.32
C TRP A 249 -19.77 -14.62 -19.76
N ASN A 250 -20.59 -14.49 -20.80
CA ASN A 250 -21.14 -13.21 -21.22
C ASN A 250 -22.30 -12.78 -20.30
N LYS A 251 -21.98 -12.11 -19.20
CA LYS A 251 -22.95 -11.65 -18.19
C LYS A 251 -23.57 -10.30 -18.56
N ASP A 252 -24.81 -10.08 -18.12
CA ASP A 252 -25.64 -8.89 -18.35
C ASP A 252 -24.86 -7.55 -18.22
N GLU A 253 -25.13 -6.61 -19.12
CA GLU A 253 -24.33 -5.40 -19.35
C GLU A 253 -24.65 -4.24 -18.39
N ASN A 254 -25.66 -4.40 -17.53
CA ASN A 254 -26.22 -3.30 -16.74
C ASN A 254 -25.38 -2.85 -15.53
N VAL A 255 -24.21 -3.46 -15.28
CA VAL A 255 -23.32 -3.04 -14.19
C VAL A 255 -22.44 -1.88 -14.67
N THR A 256 -22.50 -0.75 -13.97
CA THR A 256 -21.60 0.39 -14.19
C THR A 256 -20.71 0.62 -12.99
N ARG A 257 -19.58 1.34 -13.16
CA ARG A 257 -18.70 1.66 -12.04
C ARG A 257 -19.41 2.51 -10.98
N GLU A 258 -20.32 3.37 -11.41
CA GLU A 258 -21.12 4.24 -10.55
C GLU A 258 -22.11 3.42 -9.70
N ILE A 259 -22.76 2.40 -10.28
CA ILE A 259 -23.61 1.45 -9.52
C ILE A 259 -22.77 0.69 -8.49
N VAL A 260 -21.59 0.18 -8.88
CA VAL A 260 -20.72 -0.56 -7.95
C VAL A 260 -20.22 0.32 -6.81
N LEU A 261 -19.95 1.60 -7.08
CA LEU A 261 -19.59 2.57 -6.05
C LEU A 261 -20.73 2.75 -5.05
N ASP A 262 -21.94 3.05 -5.52
CA ASP A 262 -23.13 3.23 -4.69
C ASP A 262 -23.41 2.01 -3.80
N GLU A 263 -23.42 0.81 -4.41
CA GLU A 263 -23.60 -0.45 -3.69
C GLU A 263 -22.50 -0.66 -2.64
N ALA A 264 -21.24 -0.40 -2.98
CA ALA A 264 -20.13 -0.56 -2.04
C ALA A 264 -20.25 0.40 -0.86
N LEU A 265 -20.56 1.67 -1.11
CA LEU A 265 -20.71 2.67 -0.04
C LEU A 265 -21.90 2.36 0.86
N THR A 266 -22.98 1.84 0.29
CA THR A 266 -24.20 1.47 1.02
C THR A 266 -24.01 0.18 1.84
N ILE A 267 -23.50 -0.90 1.24
CA ILE A 267 -23.33 -2.21 1.90
C ILE A 267 -22.29 -2.15 3.04
N PHE A 268 -21.28 -1.29 2.90
CA PHE A 268 -20.18 -1.18 3.86
C PHE A 268 -20.23 0.08 4.74
N ASP A 269 -21.31 0.89 4.62
CA ASP A 269 -21.54 2.12 5.39
C ASP A 269 -20.37 3.13 5.30
N ARG A 270 -20.06 3.56 4.07
CA ARG A 270 -18.88 4.40 3.76
C ARG A 270 -19.21 5.74 3.09
N TRP A 271 -20.47 6.13 3.05
CA TRP A 271 -20.90 7.41 2.46
C TRP A 271 -20.22 8.62 3.11
N ALA A 272 -20.12 8.67 4.44
CA ALA A 272 -19.48 9.79 5.13
C ALA A 272 -18.00 9.94 4.74
N GLU A 273 -17.26 8.83 4.65
CA GLU A 273 -15.85 8.81 4.24
C GLU A 273 -15.68 9.22 2.77
N TYR A 274 -16.59 8.75 1.90
CA TYR A 274 -16.64 9.16 0.50
C TYR A 274 -16.85 10.66 0.33
N GLU A 275 -17.84 11.25 1.01
CA GLU A 275 -18.12 12.68 0.92
C GLU A 275 -16.98 13.54 1.48
N LEU A 276 -16.30 13.09 2.53
CA LEU A 276 -15.10 13.76 3.06
C LEU A 276 -13.96 13.77 2.04
N ILE A 277 -13.64 12.63 1.44
CA ILE A 277 -12.59 12.52 0.42
C ILE A 277 -12.95 13.36 -0.79
N ARG A 278 -14.18 13.20 -1.31
CA ARG A 278 -14.67 13.93 -2.48
C ARG A 278 -14.63 15.43 -2.24
N GLY A 279 -15.17 15.91 -1.11
CA GLY A 279 -15.20 17.32 -0.75
C GLY A 279 -13.79 17.91 -0.62
N TYR A 280 -12.87 17.22 0.05
CA TYR A 280 -11.48 17.65 0.17
C TYR A 280 -10.81 17.81 -1.20
N TRP A 281 -10.94 16.80 -2.06
CA TRP A 281 -10.26 16.81 -3.37
C TRP A 281 -10.89 17.76 -4.37
N THR A 282 -12.21 17.96 -4.33
CA THR A 282 -12.88 19.01 -5.12
C THR A 282 -12.31 20.38 -4.77
N LYS A 283 -12.23 20.72 -3.47
CA LYS A 283 -11.64 21.99 -3.00
C LYS A 283 -10.18 22.14 -3.43
N LYS A 284 -9.40 21.07 -3.26
CA LYS A 284 -7.98 21.07 -3.65
C LYS A 284 -7.78 21.29 -5.14
N ASN A 285 -8.55 20.60 -5.99
CA ASN A 285 -8.46 20.73 -7.44
C ASN A 285 -8.83 22.13 -7.93
N GLU A 286 -9.88 22.71 -7.32
CA GLU A 286 -10.27 24.09 -7.61
C GLU A 286 -9.18 25.07 -7.22
N GLU A 287 -8.65 24.96 -5.99
CA GLU A 287 -7.54 25.81 -5.53
C GLU A 287 -6.33 25.70 -6.46
N GLU A 288 -5.89 24.48 -6.80
CA GLU A 288 -4.76 24.25 -7.71
C GLU A 288 -4.99 24.87 -9.10
N THR A 289 -6.23 24.77 -9.61
CA THR A 289 -6.59 25.39 -10.90
C THR A 289 -6.49 26.91 -10.84
N ILE A 290 -6.95 27.52 -9.75
CA ILE A 290 -6.91 28.97 -9.55
C ILE A 290 -5.48 29.45 -9.36
N LEU A 291 -4.69 28.74 -8.56
CA LEU A 291 -3.29 29.07 -8.33
C LEU A 291 -2.46 28.93 -9.61
N LYS A 292 -2.74 27.92 -10.45
CA LYS A 292 -2.09 27.77 -11.76
C LYS A 292 -2.41 28.96 -12.66
N GLU A 293 -3.66 29.40 -12.73
CA GLU A 293 -4.04 30.60 -13.48
C GLU A 293 -3.39 31.86 -12.93
N LEU A 294 -3.34 32.01 -11.60
CA LEU A 294 -2.69 33.11 -10.93
C LEU A 294 -1.19 33.19 -11.27
N THR A 295 -0.48 32.05 -11.31
CA THR A 295 0.95 32.01 -11.63
C THR A 295 1.28 32.57 -13.01
N ALA A 296 0.33 32.53 -13.95
CA ALA A 296 0.50 33.10 -15.29
C ALA A 296 0.29 34.62 -15.33
N ARG A 297 -0.26 35.22 -14.28
CA ARG A 297 -0.65 36.65 -14.27
C ARG A 297 0.20 37.52 -13.35
N VAL A 298 0.79 36.94 -12.30
CA VAL A 298 1.66 37.69 -11.39
C VAL A 298 3.09 37.78 -11.96
N PRO A 299 3.79 38.92 -11.80
CA PRO A 299 5.17 39.10 -12.31
C PRO A 299 6.22 38.47 -11.38
N LEU A 300 5.97 37.25 -10.89
CA LEU A 300 6.84 36.54 -9.95
C LEU A 300 7.28 35.19 -10.51
N GLN A 301 8.52 34.80 -10.20
CA GLN A 301 9.09 33.51 -10.57
C GLN A 301 9.93 32.93 -9.42
N GLY A 302 10.23 31.64 -9.50
CA GLY A 302 11.09 30.94 -8.54
C GLY A 302 10.64 31.12 -7.09
N ASP A 303 11.60 31.41 -6.20
CA ASP A 303 11.35 31.51 -4.75
C ASP A 303 10.32 32.57 -4.36
N LYS A 304 10.23 33.67 -5.12
CA LYS A 304 9.25 34.73 -4.86
C LYS A 304 7.83 34.26 -5.13
N LEU A 305 7.64 33.49 -6.21
CA LEU A 305 6.35 32.87 -6.53
C LEU A 305 5.98 31.83 -5.47
N ASN A 306 6.92 30.96 -5.08
CA ASN A 306 6.72 29.97 -4.02
C ASN A 306 6.36 30.63 -2.67
N LEU A 307 7.00 31.75 -2.34
CA LEU A 307 6.67 32.55 -1.16
C LEU A 307 5.24 33.08 -1.22
N LEU A 308 4.79 33.62 -2.36
CA LEU A 308 3.42 34.09 -2.54
C LEU A 308 2.42 32.95 -2.36
N LEU A 309 2.58 31.82 -3.06
CA LEU A 309 1.65 30.69 -2.98
C LEU A 309 1.51 30.16 -1.54
N ARG A 310 2.63 30.06 -0.82
CA ARG A 310 2.64 29.69 0.59
C ARG A 310 1.97 30.75 1.46
N ALA A 311 2.23 32.03 1.22
CA ALA A 311 1.63 33.12 1.97
C ALA A 311 0.11 33.19 1.76
N LEU A 312 -0.38 32.94 0.54
CA LEU A 312 -1.82 32.86 0.25
C LEU A 312 -2.50 31.79 1.11
N ARG A 313 -1.98 30.55 1.12
CA ARG A 313 -2.54 29.44 1.92
C ARG A 313 -2.49 29.65 3.44
N ARG A 314 -1.60 30.53 3.91
CA ARG A 314 -1.40 30.80 5.34
C ARG A 314 -2.20 31.98 5.83
N TRP A 315 -2.34 33.01 5.01
CA TRP A 315 -2.79 34.33 5.44
C TRP A 315 -4.05 34.79 4.77
N VAL A 316 -4.53 34.14 3.72
CA VAL A 316 -5.72 34.59 2.99
C VAL A 316 -6.85 33.59 3.17
N VAL A 317 -8.05 34.14 3.33
CA VAL A 317 -9.29 33.36 3.30
C VAL A 317 -10.35 34.10 2.50
N LEU A 318 -11.10 33.36 1.70
CA LEU A 318 -12.32 33.82 1.04
C LEU A 318 -13.52 33.16 1.72
N ILE A 319 -14.38 33.98 2.33
CA ILE A 319 -15.63 33.55 2.99
C ILE A 319 -16.76 34.43 2.46
N ASN A 320 -17.84 33.83 1.93
CA ASN A 320 -19.02 34.55 1.45
C ASN A 320 -18.67 35.79 0.59
N ASP A 321 -17.86 35.59 -0.46
CA ASP A 321 -17.33 36.63 -1.37
C ASP A 321 -16.34 37.65 -0.78
N THR A 322 -16.04 37.57 0.51
CA THR A 322 -15.14 38.49 1.18
C THR A 322 -13.75 37.88 1.27
N ILE A 323 -12.77 38.53 0.63
CA ILE A 323 -11.36 38.18 0.74
C ILE A 323 -10.78 38.96 1.90
N SER A 324 -10.21 38.23 2.88
CA SER A 324 -9.64 38.84 4.07
C SER A 324 -8.32 38.18 4.44
N PHE A 325 -7.54 38.88 5.25
CA PHE A 325 -6.38 38.30 5.89
C PHE A 325 -6.79 37.55 7.15
N ARG A 326 -6.20 36.38 7.38
CA ARG A 326 -6.24 35.68 8.66
C ARG A 326 -5.40 36.44 9.69
N ASP A 327 -5.86 36.42 10.94
CA ASP A 327 -5.11 37.00 12.07
C ASP A 327 -3.89 36.17 12.42
N GLU A 328 -4.01 34.84 12.31
CA GLU A 328 -2.94 33.88 12.52
C GLU A 328 -2.62 33.09 11.25
N ALA A 329 -1.35 32.74 11.08
CA ALA A 329 -0.92 31.90 9.98
C ALA A 329 -1.51 30.49 10.14
N MET A 330 -2.20 29.99 9.12
CA MET A 330 -2.64 28.60 9.09
C MET A 330 -1.43 27.68 8.86
N LEU A 331 -1.01 26.93 9.88
CA LEU A 331 0.16 26.04 9.83
C LEU A 331 -0.23 24.55 9.70
N ALA A 332 -1.37 24.26 9.07
CA ALA A 332 -1.85 22.88 8.88
C ALA A 332 -0.83 21.99 8.14
N VAL A 333 -1.04 20.67 8.24
CA VAL A 333 -0.22 19.64 7.57
C VAL A 333 -0.21 19.93 6.06
N ASP A 334 0.97 19.90 5.44
CA ASP A 334 1.26 20.30 4.05
C ASP A 334 1.39 21.81 3.76
N GLY A 335 1.63 22.63 4.79
CA GLY A 335 2.21 23.97 4.63
C GLY A 335 1.22 25.14 4.56
N GLY A 336 -0.07 24.90 4.80
CA GLY A 336 -1.15 25.89 4.87
C GLY A 336 -2.54 25.25 4.89
N GLY A 337 -3.60 26.05 4.96
CA GLY A 337 -4.98 25.57 4.75
C GLY A 337 -5.52 25.96 3.38
N PHE A 338 -6.78 25.60 3.10
CA PHE A 338 -7.46 26.08 1.90
C PHE A 338 -7.70 27.59 1.97
N ILE A 339 -7.46 28.26 0.83
CA ILE A 339 -7.75 29.68 0.64
C ILE A 339 -9.27 29.89 0.61
N PHE A 340 -10.00 28.95 0.02
CA PHE A 340 -11.45 28.98 -0.13
C PHE A 340 -12.09 28.16 0.99
N ASP A 341 -12.85 28.83 1.85
CA ASP A 341 -13.58 28.17 2.94
C ASP A 341 -15.07 28.09 2.58
N GLY A 342 -15.70 26.95 2.88
CA GLY A 342 -17.09 26.67 2.51
C GLY A 342 -17.31 25.34 1.75
N PRO A 343 -18.54 24.79 1.75
CA PRO A 343 -18.84 23.47 1.18
C PRO A 343 -19.06 23.45 -0.34
N HIS A 344 -19.04 24.61 -1.01
CA HIS A 344 -19.41 24.72 -2.42
C HIS A 344 -18.24 25.06 -3.32
N GLN A 345 -18.34 24.65 -4.58
CA GLN A 345 -17.43 25.05 -5.63
C GLN A 345 -17.46 26.58 -5.77
N ILE A 346 -16.30 27.20 -5.96
CA ILE A 346 -16.30 28.64 -6.20
C ILE A 346 -16.82 28.97 -7.61
N THR A 347 -17.60 30.04 -7.72
CA THR A 347 -18.12 30.52 -9.00
C THR A 347 -17.01 31.13 -9.87
N SER A 348 -17.23 31.19 -11.18
CA SER A 348 -16.30 31.86 -12.11
C SER A 348 -16.09 33.34 -11.75
N LEU A 349 -17.11 34.00 -11.19
CA LEU A 349 -17.02 35.39 -10.73
C LEU A 349 -16.12 35.52 -9.49
N GLN A 350 -16.31 34.64 -8.48
CA GLN A 350 -15.47 34.57 -7.29
C GLN A 350 -14.01 34.34 -7.66
N LYS A 351 -13.75 33.39 -8.56
CA LYS A 351 -12.42 33.12 -9.11
C LYS A 351 -11.79 34.36 -9.72
N LYS A 352 -12.52 35.06 -10.60
CA LYS A 352 -12.04 36.29 -11.25
C LYS A 352 -11.70 37.38 -10.23
N ARG A 353 -12.60 37.62 -9.27
CA ARG A 353 -12.40 38.60 -8.19
C ARG A 353 -11.20 38.27 -7.33
N PHE A 354 -11.03 37.00 -6.97
CA PHE A 354 -9.88 36.54 -6.20
C PHE A 354 -8.56 36.80 -6.94
N ILE A 355 -8.47 36.43 -8.21
CA ILE A 355 -7.25 36.64 -9.01
C ILE A 355 -6.91 38.15 -9.08
N GLN A 356 -7.90 39.00 -9.37
CA GLN A 356 -7.71 40.45 -9.43
C GLN A 356 -7.26 41.04 -8.08
N TRP A 357 -7.81 40.53 -6.98
CA TRP A 357 -7.39 40.95 -5.65
C TRP A 357 -5.94 40.56 -5.37
N VAL A 358 -5.51 39.35 -5.73
CA VAL A 358 -4.12 38.93 -5.53
C VAL A 358 -3.16 39.74 -6.40
N GLU A 359 -3.52 40.04 -7.64
CA GLU A 359 -2.74 40.92 -8.53
C GLU A 359 -2.47 42.30 -7.88
N ALA A 360 -3.45 42.83 -7.15
CA ALA A 360 -3.31 44.10 -6.43
C ALA A 360 -2.61 44.00 -5.06
N ASN A 361 -2.63 42.84 -4.40
CA ASN A 361 -2.24 42.70 -2.98
C ASN A 361 -1.07 41.74 -2.70
N TRP A 362 -0.45 41.12 -3.73
CA TRP A 362 0.59 40.10 -3.54
C TRP A 362 1.78 40.57 -2.70
N GLN A 363 2.15 41.85 -2.75
CA GLN A 363 3.23 42.43 -1.94
C GLN A 363 2.88 42.39 -0.44
N GLN A 364 1.65 42.76 -0.10
CA GLN A 364 1.17 42.75 1.28
C GLN A 364 1.07 41.31 1.81
N VAL A 365 0.57 40.38 0.97
CA VAL A 365 0.48 38.95 1.29
C VAL A 365 1.86 38.37 1.61
N THR A 366 2.86 38.62 0.75
CA THR A 366 4.22 38.11 0.95
C THR A 366 4.92 38.76 2.14
N ALA A 367 4.69 40.05 2.41
CA ALA A 367 5.25 40.75 3.56
C ALA A 367 4.81 40.14 4.91
N ARG A 368 3.56 39.70 5.03
CA ARG A 368 3.07 39.00 6.24
C ARG A 368 3.85 37.71 6.51
N GLU A 369 4.09 36.91 5.48
CA GLU A 369 4.84 35.66 5.65
C GLU A 369 6.32 35.91 5.95
N GLN A 370 6.92 36.95 5.34
CA GLN A 370 8.29 37.34 5.67
C GLN A 370 8.43 37.82 7.12
N ALA A 371 7.48 38.61 7.61
CA ALA A 371 7.46 39.08 9.00
C ALA A 371 7.39 37.91 9.98
N ARG A 372 6.54 36.91 9.70
CA ARG A 372 6.43 35.68 10.49
C ARG A 372 7.74 34.90 10.55
N VAL A 373 8.36 34.66 9.40
CA VAL A 373 9.66 33.94 9.32
C VAL A 373 10.75 34.70 10.08
N LYS A 374 10.77 36.04 10.01
CA LYS A 374 11.72 36.86 10.77
C LYS A 374 11.49 36.70 12.28
N GLN A 375 10.22 36.77 12.72
CA GLN A 375 9.87 36.60 14.14
C GLN A 375 10.25 35.21 14.67
N GLU A 376 10.02 34.14 13.90
CA GLU A 376 10.43 32.77 14.28
C GLU A 376 11.95 32.62 14.41
N LYS A 377 12.71 33.20 13.47
CA LYS A 377 14.18 33.19 13.55
C LYS A 377 14.67 33.92 14.80
N SER A 378 14.11 35.08 15.12
CA SER A 378 14.44 35.81 16.34
C SER A 378 14.10 35.01 17.60
N LYS A 379 12.93 34.36 17.66
CA LYS A 379 12.54 33.49 18.79
C LYS A 379 13.51 32.33 18.98
N ARG A 380 13.92 31.65 17.89
CA ARG A 380 14.90 30.56 17.94
C ARG A 380 16.28 31.02 18.43
N MET A 381 16.73 32.19 18.00
CA MET A 381 18.02 32.76 18.41
C MET A 381 18.02 33.17 19.89
N ILE A 382 16.89 33.67 20.40
CA ILE A 382 16.72 33.96 21.83
C ILE A 382 16.68 32.65 22.64
N ALA A 383 15.99 31.62 22.15
CA ALA A 383 15.92 30.30 22.79
C ALA A 383 17.29 29.60 22.83
N SER A 384 18.09 29.66 21.75
CA SER A 384 19.45 29.10 21.75
C SER A 384 20.38 29.81 22.72
N ASN A 385 20.22 31.14 22.88
CA ASN A 385 21.06 31.94 23.78
C ASN A 385 20.61 31.91 25.25
N SER A 386 19.45 31.31 25.56
CA SER A 386 18.91 31.20 26.93
C SER A 386 19.02 29.79 27.52
N THR A 387 19.71 28.87 26.84
CA THR A 387 20.11 27.57 27.41
C THR A 387 21.46 27.75 28.09
N PRO A 388 21.58 27.70 29.43
CA PRO A 388 22.87 27.92 30.09
C PRO A 388 23.77 26.70 29.94
N GLU A 389 24.97 26.91 29.41
CA GLU A 389 26.15 26.11 29.76
C GLU A 389 26.40 26.27 31.26
N SER A 390 25.83 25.38 32.07
CA SER A 390 26.36 25.10 33.39
C SER A 390 26.86 23.67 33.39
N LEU A 391 28.15 23.51 33.09
CA LEU A 391 29.08 22.61 33.77
C LEU A 391 30.41 22.67 33.03
N GLN A 392 31.24 23.66 33.34
CA GLN A 392 32.68 23.46 33.38
C GLN A 392 33.36 24.54 34.20
N GLY A 393 34.10 24.09 35.22
CA GLY A 393 35.24 24.83 35.78
C GLY A 393 35.12 25.21 37.25
N ASN A 394 35.41 24.27 38.15
CA ASN A 394 36.47 24.54 39.13
C ASN A 394 37.10 23.26 39.72
N ASN A 395 38.35 23.08 39.31
CA ASN A 395 39.55 22.68 40.05
C ASN A 395 39.67 21.32 40.78
N LEU A 396 40.63 20.56 40.25
CA LEU A 396 41.81 19.99 40.92
C LEU A 396 41.59 19.17 42.19
N LEU A 397 41.88 17.87 42.10
CA LEU A 397 42.98 17.24 42.83
C LEU A 397 43.34 15.88 42.18
N SER A 398 44.61 15.76 41.84
CA SER A 398 45.32 14.54 41.46
C SER A 398 45.33 13.50 42.59
N VAL A 399 45.10 12.22 42.31
CA VAL A 399 45.86 11.08 42.86
C VAL A 399 45.73 9.86 41.91
N ASN A 400 46.88 9.25 41.62
CA ASN A 400 47.07 7.97 40.92
C ASN A 400 46.59 6.75 41.73
N SER A 401 46.03 5.74 41.06
CA SER A 401 46.23 4.30 41.33
C SER A 401 45.40 3.51 40.29
N HIS A 402 45.99 2.84 39.31
CA HIS A 402 46.41 1.42 39.36
C HIS A 402 45.31 0.43 39.79
N ASP A 403 45.13 -0.54 38.89
CA ASP A 403 44.71 -1.94 39.07
C ASP A 403 43.24 -2.35 39.18
N ALA A 404 42.91 -3.23 38.22
CA ALA A 404 42.32 -4.57 38.38
C ALA A 404 40.85 -4.81 37.99
N GLN A 405 40.75 -5.72 37.00
CA GLN A 405 39.69 -6.67 36.62
C GLN A 405 38.52 -6.18 35.76
#